data_AF-A0A1F6R4M9-F1
#
_entry.id   AF-A0A1F6R4M9-F1
#
_cell.length_a   1.000
_cell.length_b   1.000
_cell.length_c   1.000
_cell.angle_alpha   90.00
_cell.angle_beta   90.00
_cell.angle_gamma   90.00
#
_symmetry.space_group_name_H-M   'P 1'
#
loop_
_entity.id
_entity.type
_entity.pdbx_description
1 polymer ?
#
loop_
_entity_poly.entity_id
_entity_poly.type
_entity_poly.pdbx_seq_one_letter_code
_entity_poly.pdbx_strand_id
1 'polypeptide(L)'
;MAEFTINSLSLISLMVLFVIAFVGVDQYLLFSLSSSMAGENPSAAMPQTQTSASVQVPSGDTGYGPTFSQEGYDQLIAYQNSITLTGEQQTRYQKLIMEIPHECCNGPVGQCECGHAVALRGLVKLLLQKGYTDQQIKDESYKWRQLFFSQNYPM
;
A
#
# COMPACT_ATOMS: atom_id res chain seq x y z
N MET A 1 -15.99 54.91 34.80
CA MET A 1 -16.14 54.57 33.36
C MET A 1 -15.70 53.14 33.21
N ALA A 2 -16.57 52.28 32.67
CA ALA A 2 -16.51 50.83 32.81
C ALA A 2 -15.42 50.18 31.93
N GLU A 3 -14.68 49.23 32.51
CA GLU A 3 -13.74 48.37 31.79
C GLU A 3 -14.51 47.22 31.11
N PHE A 4 -14.31 47.07 29.80
CA PHE A 4 -14.83 45.95 29.01
C PHE A 4 -13.73 44.91 28.82
N THR A 5 -13.82 43.79 29.54
CA THR A 5 -12.98 42.62 29.33
C THR A 5 -13.60 41.73 28.24
N ILE A 6 -12.90 41.57 27.12
CA ILE A 6 -13.31 40.67 26.02
C ILE A 6 -12.67 39.30 26.27
N ASN A 7 -13.49 38.29 26.55
CA ASN A 7 -13.06 36.90 26.73
C ASN A 7 -12.61 36.28 25.40
N SER A 8 -11.39 35.75 25.38
CA SER A 8 -10.72 35.12 24.23
C SER A 8 -11.36 33.83 23.70
N LEU A 9 -12.37 33.28 24.39
CA LEU A 9 -13.08 32.07 23.95
C LEU A 9 -14.08 32.31 22.80
N SER A 10 -14.48 33.56 22.54
CA SER A 10 -15.50 33.85 21.50
C SER A 10 -14.95 33.89 20.07
N LEU A 11 -13.63 34.03 19.88
CA LEU A 11 -13.01 34.15 18.55
C LEU A 11 -12.75 32.79 17.90
N ILE A 12 -12.53 31.75 18.70
CA ILE A 12 -12.21 30.40 18.19
C ILE A 12 -13.45 29.74 17.59
N SER A 13 -14.64 30.01 18.14
CA SER A 13 -15.91 29.44 17.65
C SER A 13 -16.32 30.01 16.27
N LEU A 14 -15.90 31.24 15.94
CA LEU A 14 -16.21 31.87 14.64
C LEU A 14 -15.33 31.34 13.50
N MET A 15 -14.11 30.89 13.78
CA MET A 15 -13.19 30.37 12.75
C MET A 15 -13.51 28.93 12.34
N VAL A 16 -14.10 28.12 13.22
CA VAL A 16 -14.47 26.73 12.93
C VAL A 16 -15.65 26.62 11.96
N LEU A 17 -16.56 27.62 11.94
CA LEU A 17 -17.72 27.64 11.04
C LEU A 17 -17.39 28.07 9.60
N PHE A 18 -16.25 28.73 9.35
CA PHE A 18 -15.89 29.23 8.02
C PHE A 18 -15.20 28.19 7.12
N VAL A 19 -14.52 27.19 7.70
CA VAL A 19 -13.78 26.17 6.94
C VAL A 19 -14.71 25.10 6.35
N ILE A 20 -15.87 24.85 6.96
CA ILE A 20 -16.82 23.81 6.52
C ILE A 20 -17.59 24.23 5.24
N ALA A 21 -17.63 25.52 4.89
CA ALA A 21 -18.39 26.02 3.73
C ALA A 21 -17.62 26.00 2.38
N PHE A 22 -16.32 25.71 2.36
CA PHE A 22 -15.50 25.83 1.13
C PHE A 22 -15.09 24.51 0.45
N VAL A 23 -15.45 23.34 0.99
CA VAL A 23 -15.04 22.03 0.43
C VAL A 23 -16.15 21.37 -0.42
N GLY A 24 -17.30 22.02 -0.62
CA GLY A 24 -18.53 21.33 -1.06
C GLY A 24 -19.05 21.58 -2.49
N VAL A 25 -18.38 22.30 -3.38
CA VAL A 25 -19.01 22.78 -4.65
C VAL A 25 -18.12 22.67 -5.90
N ASP A 26 -17.35 21.60 -6.10
CA ASP A 26 -16.51 21.53 -7.32
C ASP A 26 -16.26 20.16 -7.98
N GLN A 27 -17.18 19.19 -7.85
CA GLN A 27 -16.99 17.88 -8.53
C GLN A 27 -18.16 17.35 -9.37
N TYR A 28 -19.16 18.17 -9.72
CA TYR A 28 -20.31 17.68 -10.49
C TYR A 28 -20.50 18.22 -11.91
N LEU A 29 -19.57 19.02 -12.47
CA LEU A 29 -19.81 19.68 -13.77
C LEU A 29 -18.66 19.66 -14.79
N LEU A 30 -17.81 18.62 -14.86
CA LEU A 30 -16.86 18.47 -15.99
C LEU A 30 -16.73 17.04 -16.52
N PHE A 31 -17.80 16.23 -16.49
CA PHE A 31 -17.87 14.97 -17.25
C PHE A 31 -18.85 15.09 -18.41
N SER A 32 -18.52 15.94 -19.39
CA SER A 32 -19.09 15.89 -20.74
C SER A 32 -18.45 16.95 -21.63
N LEU A 33 -17.40 16.58 -22.36
CA LEU A 33 -17.15 16.94 -23.77
C LEU A 33 -15.76 16.45 -24.16
N SER A 34 -15.68 15.37 -24.93
CA SER A 34 -14.55 15.12 -25.81
C SER A 34 -15.07 14.33 -26.99
N SER A 35 -15.45 15.08 -28.02
CA SER A 35 -15.94 14.58 -29.29
C SER A 35 -14.87 13.82 -30.03
N SER A 36 -15.29 12.67 -30.55
CA SER A 36 -14.88 12.05 -31.82
C SER A 36 -14.20 12.97 -32.84
N MET A 37 -12.98 12.61 -33.24
CA MET A 37 -12.48 12.83 -34.60
C MET A 37 -11.67 11.60 -35.04
N ALA A 38 -12.10 11.02 -36.15
CA ALA A 38 -11.50 9.89 -36.83
C ALA A 38 -10.13 10.25 -37.42
N GLY A 39 -9.24 9.26 -37.44
CA GLY A 39 -7.95 9.30 -38.13
C GLY A 39 -7.46 7.88 -38.34
N GLU A 40 -7.71 7.36 -39.53
CA GLU A 40 -7.43 6.00 -39.98
C GLU A 40 -5.94 5.86 -40.35
N ASN A 41 -5.27 4.79 -39.89
CA ASN A 41 -4.27 4.09 -40.72
C ASN A 41 -4.00 2.68 -40.17
N PRO A 42 -4.13 1.61 -40.99
CA PRO A 42 -3.97 0.23 -40.53
C PRO A 42 -2.52 -0.23 -40.72
N SER A 43 -1.91 -0.75 -39.66
CA SER A 43 -0.67 -1.52 -39.82
C SER A 43 -0.54 -2.62 -38.77
N ALA A 44 -0.56 -3.83 -39.32
CA ALA A 44 -0.09 -5.08 -38.75
C ALA A 44 -0.79 -5.56 -37.46
N ALA A 45 -1.94 -6.20 -37.65
CA ALA A 45 -2.44 -7.21 -36.72
C ALA A 45 -1.43 -8.36 -36.63
N MET A 46 -0.68 -8.44 -35.52
CA MET A 46 -0.17 -9.72 -35.03
C MET A 46 -1.28 -10.38 -34.22
N PRO A 47 -1.55 -11.69 -34.38
CA PRO A 47 -2.43 -12.40 -33.48
C PRO A 47 -1.76 -12.46 -32.11
N GLN A 48 -2.22 -11.64 -31.16
CA GLN A 48 -1.97 -11.89 -29.75
C GLN A 48 -2.77 -13.13 -29.38
N THR A 49 -2.13 -14.30 -29.50
CA THR A 49 -2.56 -15.50 -28.81
C THR A 49 -2.45 -15.22 -27.31
N GLN A 50 -3.53 -14.67 -26.75
CA GLN A 50 -3.76 -14.57 -25.32
C GLN A 50 -3.90 -15.98 -24.77
N THR A 51 -2.77 -16.58 -24.39
CA THR A 51 -2.77 -17.69 -23.44
C THR A 51 -1.77 -17.42 -22.34
N SER A 52 -1.88 -16.24 -21.73
CA SER A 52 -1.43 -16.06 -20.36
C SER A 52 -2.50 -16.70 -19.50
N ALA A 53 -2.25 -17.94 -19.03
CA ALA A 53 -3.04 -18.51 -17.95
C ALA A 53 -3.01 -17.49 -16.81
N SER A 54 -4.13 -16.77 -16.61
CA SER A 54 -4.28 -15.86 -15.49
C SER A 54 -4.17 -16.71 -14.24
N VAL A 55 -3.01 -16.65 -13.57
CA VAL A 55 -2.92 -17.12 -12.19
C VAL A 55 -3.92 -16.26 -11.44
N GLN A 56 -5.07 -16.85 -11.12
CA GLN A 56 -6.08 -16.24 -10.28
C GLN A 56 -5.43 -16.04 -8.91
N VAL A 57 -4.84 -14.87 -8.72
CA VAL A 57 -4.52 -14.36 -7.40
C VAL A 57 -5.84 -14.39 -6.64
N PRO A 58 -5.96 -15.11 -5.52
CA PRO A 58 -7.13 -14.97 -4.69
C PRO A 58 -7.15 -13.52 -4.23
N SER A 59 -8.00 -12.70 -4.84
CA SER A 59 -8.42 -11.42 -4.24
C SER A 59 -9.13 -11.81 -2.96
N GLY A 60 -8.37 -11.84 -1.86
CA GLY A 60 -8.76 -12.57 -0.69
C GLY A 60 -8.17 -11.95 0.56
N ASP A 61 -8.98 -11.96 1.60
CA ASP A 61 -8.56 -11.73 2.96
C ASP A 61 -7.38 -12.66 3.30
N THR A 62 -6.32 -12.09 3.86
CA THR A 62 -5.16 -12.86 4.30
C THR A 62 -5.38 -13.52 5.67
N GLY A 63 -6.44 -13.15 6.38
CA GLY A 63 -6.73 -13.56 7.74
C GLY A 63 -5.88 -12.84 8.79
N TYR A 64 -4.96 -11.96 8.38
CA TYR A 64 -4.10 -11.19 9.28
C TYR A 64 -4.17 -9.67 9.08
N GLY A 65 -5.03 -9.18 8.20
CA GLY A 65 -5.35 -7.75 8.06
C GLY A 65 -5.18 -7.26 6.64
N PRO A 66 -3.93 -7.00 6.17
CA PRO A 66 -3.69 -6.51 4.82
C PRO A 66 -4.24 -7.48 3.77
N THR A 67 -4.98 -6.97 2.80
CA THR A 67 -5.47 -7.76 1.67
C THR A 67 -4.47 -7.76 0.53
N PHE A 68 -4.57 -8.73 -0.37
CA PHE A 68 -3.77 -8.76 -1.61
C PHE A 68 -4.21 -7.65 -2.60
N SER A 69 -3.89 -6.40 -2.27
CA SER A 69 -4.26 -5.17 -2.99
C SER A 69 -3.20 -4.08 -2.78
N GLN A 70 -3.31 -2.98 -3.52
CA GLN A 70 -2.46 -1.79 -3.32
C GLN A 70 -2.60 -1.22 -1.91
N GLU A 71 -3.81 -1.18 -1.37
CA GLU A 71 -4.03 -0.70 0.00
C GLU A 71 -3.30 -1.60 1.01
N GLY A 72 -3.36 -2.92 0.84
CA GLY A 72 -2.63 -3.85 1.70
C GLY A 72 -1.12 -3.67 1.57
N TYR A 73 -0.59 -3.39 0.37
CA TYR A 73 0.80 -3.04 0.18
C TYR A 73 1.21 -1.79 0.97
N ASP A 74 0.43 -0.72 0.87
CA ASP A 74 0.71 0.53 1.58
C ASP A 74 0.64 0.34 3.10
N GLN A 75 -0.29 -0.48 3.59
CA GLN A 75 -0.37 -0.88 5.00
C GLN A 75 0.90 -1.62 5.45
N LEU A 76 1.40 -2.56 4.64
CA LEU A 76 2.63 -3.28 4.95
C LEU A 76 3.84 -2.35 5.01
N ILE A 77 3.93 -1.35 4.13
CA ILE A 77 4.97 -0.32 4.21
C ILE A 77 4.87 0.43 5.54
N ALA A 78 3.66 0.84 5.95
CA ALA A 78 3.46 1.55 7.20
C ALA A 78 3.87 0.71 8.42
N TYR A 79 3.57 -0.60 8.41
CA TYR A 79 3.92 -1.53 9.49
C TYR A 79 5.41 -1.67 9.73
N GLN A 80 6.25 -1.42 8.71
CA GLN A 80 7.70 -1.42 8.93
C GLN A 80 8.13 -0.41 9.98
N ASN A 81 7.43 0.72 10.12
CA ASN A 81 7.79 1.77 11.06
C ASN A 81 6.91 1.77 12.32
N SER A 82 5.66 1.34 12.23
CA SER A 82 4.71 1.39 13.35
C SER A 82 4.77 0.18 14.28
N ILE A 83 5.20 -0.99 13.79
CA ILE A 83 5.29 -2.20 14.62
C ILE A 83 6.61 -2.23 15.39
N THR A 84 6.49 -2.26 16.71
CA THR A 84 7.59 -2.47 17.65
C THR A 84 7.65 -3.95 18.04
N LEU A 85 8.84 -4.55 17.92
CA LEU A 85 9.09 -5.95 18.25
C LEU A 85 9.68 -6.09 19.66
N THR A 86 9.38 -7.20 20.32
CA THR A 86 10.12 -7.61 21.52
C THR A 86 11.56 -8.01 21.18
N GLY A 87 12.43 -8.18 22.18
CA GLY A 87 13.82 -8.59 21.95
C GLY A 87 13.96 -9.90 21.16
N GLU A 88 13.19 -10.93 21.54
CA GLU A 88 13.18 -12.22 20.83
C GLU A 88 12.67 -12.07 19.39
N GLN A 89 11.56 -11.35 19.21
CA GLN A 89 11.01 -11.07 17.89
C GLN A 89 11.99 -10.29 17.03
N GLN A 90 12.73 -9.34 17.59
CA GLN A 90 13.74 -8.56 16.89
C GLN A 90 14.88 -9.46 16.39
N THR A 91 15.35 -10.40 17.21
CA THR A 91 16.36 -11.40 16.78
C THR A 91 15.84 -12.25 15.63
N ARG A 92 14.60 -12.74 15.72
CA ARG A 92 13.96 -13.50 14.63
C ARG A 92 13.79 -12.67 13.37
N TYR A 93 13.37 -11.41 13.50
CA TYR A 93 13.23 -10.46 12.40
C TYR A 93 14.55 -10.27 11.64
N GLN A 94 15.65 -10.00 12.34
CA GLN A 94 16.98 -9.80 11.71
C GLN A 94 17.43 -11.04 10.93
N LYS A 95 17.18 -12.23 11.46
CA LYS A 95 17.45 -13.48 10.75
C LYS A 95 16.57 -13.60 9.49
N LEU A 96 15.26 -13.43 9.63
CA LEU A 96 14.29 -13.64 8.56
C LEU A 96 14.51 -12.70 7.37
N ILE A 97 14.76 -11.41 7.61
CA ILE A 97 14.98 -10.44 6.52
C ILE A 97 16.26 -10.73 5.73
N MET A 98 17.21 -11.45 6.32
CA MET A 98 18.43 -11.90 5.66
C MET A 98 18.28 -13.23 4.92
N GLU A 99 17.25 -14.02 5.25
CA GLU A 99 16.98 -15.32 4.63
C GLU A 99 15.94 -15.25 3.50
N ILE A 100 15.06 -14.24 3.50
CA ILE A 100 14.05 -14.06 2.46
C ILE A 100 14.71 -13.39 1.24
N PRO A 101 14.80 -14.08 0.08
CA PRO A 101 15.35 -13.47 -1.13
C PRO A 101 14.37 -12.48 -1.75
N HIS A 102 14.90 -11.49 -2.45
CA HIS A 102 14.16 -10.44 -3.14
C HIS A 102 14.69 -10.31 -4.58
N GLU A 103 13.90 -10.70 -5.57
CA GLU A 103 14.36 -10.82 -6.95
C GLU A 103 14.72 -9.45 -7.56
N CYS A 104 13.97 -8.40 -7.21
CA CYS A 104 14.19 -7.08 -7.78
C CYS A 104 15.55 -6.43 -7.41
N CYS A 105 16.20 -6.86 -6.32
CA CYS A 105 17.51 -6.34 -5.90
C CYS A 105 18.62 -7.40 -5.94
N ASN A 106 18.33 -8.62 -6.40
CA ASN A 106 19.23 -9.77 -6.39
C ASN A 106 19.92 -10.01 -5.03
N GLY A 107 19.16 -9.89 -3.94
CA GLY A 107 19.69 -9.97 -2.58
C GLY A 107 18.62 -10.26 -1.54
N PRO A 108 18.99 -10.32 -0.25
CA PRO A 108 18.03 -10.46 0.83
C PRO A 108 17.21 -9.19 1.01
N VAL A 109 15.95 -9.36 1.45
CA VAL A 109 15.02 -8.26 1.73
C VAL A 109 15.63 -7.21 2.68
N GLY A 110 16.43 -7.64 3.66
CA GLY A 110 17.06 -6.77 4.64
C GLY A 110 18.11 -5.81 4.09
N GLN A 111 18.58 -6.02 2.85
CA GLN A 111 19.61 -5.20 2.20
C GLN A 111 19.05 -4.26 1.12
N CYS A 112 17.74 -4.26 0.88
CA CYS A 112 17.14 -3.42 -0.15
C CYS A 112 16.17 -2.40 0.45
N GLU A 113 16.26 -1.15 -0.02
CA GLU A 113 15.44 -0.02 0.46
C GLU A 113 14.28 0.34 -0.47
N CYS A 114 13.97 -0.50 -1.46
CA CYS A 114 12.80 -0.31 -2.30
C CYS A 114 11.49 -0.57 -1.53
N GLY A 115 10.38 0.00 -2.01
CA GLY A 115 9.07 -0.14 -1.36
C GLY A 115 8.67 -1.60 -1.15
N HIS A 116 9.02 -2.50 -2.07
CA HIS A 116 8.70 -3.93 -1.93
C HIS A 116 9.45 -4.59 -0.77
N ALA A 117 10.74 -4.28 -0.61
CA ALA A 117 11.51 -4.77 0.52
C ALA A 117 11.02 -4.16 1.83
N VAL A 118 10.61 -2.89 1.83
CA VAL A 118 9.99 -2.24 3.00
C VAL A 118 8.67 -2.94 3.37
N ALA A 119 7.81 -3.22 2.39
CA ALA A 119 6.54 -3.92 2.60
C ALA A 119 6.77 -5.34 3.16
N LEU A 120 7.71 -6.10 2.60
CA LEU A 120 8.04 -7.43 3.12
C LEU A 120 8.62 -7.38 4.54
N ARG A 121 9.44 -6.37 4.87
CA ARG A 121 9.91 -6.18 6.24
C ARG A 121 8.75 -5.89 7.20
N GLY A 122 7.79 -5.05 6.79
CA GLY A 122 6.56 -4.79 7.55
C GLY A 122 5.68 -6.03 7.73
N LEU A 123 5.56 -6.89 6.70
CA LEU A 123 4.89 -8.18 6.79
C LEU A 123 5.54 -9.08 7.84
N VAL A 124 6.87 -9.23 7.79
CA VAL A 124 7.62 -10.05 8.76
C VAL A 124 7.35 -9.55 10.19
N LYS A 125 7.37 -8.24 10.42
CA LYS A 125 7.04 -7.65 11.73
C LYS A 125 5.62 -8.00 12.19
N LEU A 126 4.63 -7.82 11.31
CA LEU A 126 3.23 -8.13 11.59
C LEU A 126 3.03 -9.60 11.99
N LEU A 127 3.60 -10.51 11.21
CA LEU A 127 3.44 -11.95 11.44
C LEU A 127 4.17 -12.42 12.70
N LEU A 128 5.34 -11.85 13.01
CA LEU A 128 6.02 -12.09 14.28
C LEU A 128 5.17 -11.65 15.48
N GLN A 129 4.54 -10.47 15.40
CA GLN A 129 3.64 -9.98 16.43
C GLN A 129 2.41 -10.88 16.61
N LYS A 130 1.92 -11.48 15.53
CA LYS A 130 0.81 -12.45 15.54
C LYS A 130 1.22 -13.86 15.95
N GLY A 131 2.49 -14.10 16.30
CA GLY A 131 2.96 -15.39 16.79
C GLY A 131 3.22 -16.44 15.70
N TYR A 132 3.39 -16.03 14.45
CA TYR A 132 3.69 -16.95 13.36
C TYR A 132 5.10 -17.55 13.52
N THR A 133 5.27 -18.79 13.06
CA THR A 133 6.57 -19.45 13.00
C THR A 133 7.44 -18.90 11.87
N ASP A 134 8.77 -19.06 11.96
CA ASP A 134 9.70 -18.62 10.92
C ASP A 134 9.34 -19.19 9.53
N GLN A 135 8.92 -20.45 9.46
CA GLN A 135 8.54 -21.09 8.20
C GLN A 135 7.26 -20.48 7.62
N GLN A 136 6.22 -20.27 8.43
CA GLN A 136 4.99 -19.62 7.98
C GLN A 136 5.25 -18.20 7.46
N ILE A 137 6.15 -17.46 8.13
CA ILE A 137 6.52 -16.10 7.70
C ILE A 137 7.20 -16.13 6.34
N LYS A 138 8.12 -17.07 6.12
CA LYS A 138 8.76 -17.25 4.81
C LYS A 138 7.72 -17.59 3.74
N ASP A 139 6.85 -18.56 4.00
CA ASP A 139 5.82 -19.01 3.07
C ASP A 139 4.88 -17.86 2.68
N GLU A 140 4.43 -17.04 3.64
CA GLU A 140 3.63 -15.84 3.36
C GLU A 140 4.43 -14.79 2.57
N SER A 141 5.71 -14.59 2.89
CA SER A 141 6.57 -13.66 2.15
C SER A 141 6.73 -14.08 0.68
N TYR A 142 6.82 -15.39 0.40
CA TYR A 142 6.84 -15.91 -0.97
C TYR A 142 5.51 -15.64 -1.70
N LYS A 143 4.36 -15.75 -1.02
CA LYS A 143 3.06 -15.42 -1.63
C LYS A 143 2.99 -13.95 -2.02
N TRP A 144 3.27 -13.04 -1.10
CA TRP A 144 3.28 -11.60 -1.39
C TRP A 144 4.25 -11.23 -2.51
N ARG A 145 5.41 -11.89 -2.57
CA ARG A 145 6.34 -11.72 -3.68
C ARG A 145 5.73 -12.11 -5.02
N GLN A 146 5.07 -13.26 -5.11
CA GLN A 146 4.44 -13.68 -6.37
C GLN A 146 3.40 -12.68 -6.87
N LEU A 147 2.76 -11.92 -5.97
CA LEU A 147 1.75 -10.94 -6.33
C LEU A 147 2.34 -9.61 -6.78
N PHE A 148 3.32 -9.10 -6.04
CA PHE A 148 3.93 -7.80 -6.32
C PHE A 148 5.04 -7.82 -7.36
N PHE A 149 5.58 -9.01 -7.70
CA PHE A 149 6.66 -9.16 -8.69
C PHE A 149 6.22 -9.95 -9.93
N SER A 150 4.93 -10.30 -10.03
CA SER A 150 4.34 -10.83 -11.26
C SER A 150 4.18 -9.69 -12.28
N GLN A 151 4.55 -9.92 -13.54
CA GLN A 151 4.41 -8.96 -14.65
C GLN A 151 2.98 -8.41 -14.85
N ASN A 152 1.98 -9.02 -14.20
CA ASN A 152 0.58 -8.64 -14.29
C ASN A 152 0.15 -7.54 -13.30
N TYR A 153 1.02 -7.13 -12.37
CA TYR A 153 0.76 -5.99 -11.47
C TYR A 153 1.89 -4.96 -11.59
N PRO A 154 1.88 -4.12 -12.63
CA PRO A 154 2.65 -2.89 -12.60
C PRO A 154 2.07 -2.00 -11.50
N MET A 155 2.78 -1.89 -10.38
CA MET A 155 2.47 -0.93 -9.32
C MET A 155 3.07 0.44 -9.66
#